data_AF-A0A640KUZ1-F1
#
_entry.id   AF-A0A640KUZ1-F1
#
_cell.length_a   1.000
_cell.length_b   1.000
_cell.length_c   1.000
_cell.angle_alpha   90.00
_cell.angle_beta   90.00
_cell.angle_gamma   90.00
#
_symmetry.space_group_name_H-M   'P 1'
#
loop_
_entity.id
_entity.type
_entity.pdbx_description
1 polymer ?
#
loop_
_entity_poly.entity_id
_entity_poly.type
_entity_poly.pdbx_seq_one_letter_code
_entity_poly.pdbx_strand_id
1 'polypeptide(L)'
;MLRLCLTLRSATVQRKPHLFPIDPTSKHTPGHLYLADRAVKSTATDPCFVCLDNALSCQTGDSNAAVVLRSYMTKGRELFQYGRMRFQGMSAALVFRHNHLVFQGIGDSSVQTLEMSLQHKDIFALLGGISLHENVPEWARAVEKVIGEGDVEYIAEEMLLQLRCASEGCTAVVAKISKFSAGLPEPPSYSHAI
;
A
#
# COMPACT_ATOMS: atom_id res chain seq x y z
N MET A 1 6.99 45.01 23.30
CA MET A 1 5.76 44.40 23.86
C MET A 1 5.32 43.29 22.92
N LEU A 2 5.27 42.06 23.43
CA LEU A 2 5.11 40.83 22.67
C LEU A 2 3.70 40.70 22.05
N ARG A 3 3.65 40.38 20.75
CA ARG A 3 2.46 39.82 20.08
C ARG A 3 2.30 38.37 20.52
N LEU A 4 1.28 38.06 21.32
CA LEU A 4 0.84 36.68 21.54
C LEU A 4 0.12 36.20 20.28
N CYS A 5 0.82 35.43 19.45
CA CYS A 5 0.18 34.56 18.46
C CYS A 5 -0.50 33.41 19.21
N LEU A 6 -1.82 33.50 19.37
CA LEU A 6 -2.67 32.39 19.76
C LEU A 6 -2.72 31.38 18.60
N THR A 7 -1.69 30.55 18.48
CA THR A 7 -1.82 29.25 17.81
C THR A 7 -2.69 28.38 18.70
N LEU A 8 -4.00 28.43 18.44
CA LEU A 8 -4.93 27.40 18.90
C LEU A 8 -4.40 26.08 18.37
N ARG A 9 -3.74 25.34 19.27
CA ARG A 9 -3.53 23.91 19.16
C ARG A 9 -4.91 23.30 18.95
N SER A 10 -5.25 23.05 17.70
CA SER A 10 -6.14 21.95 17.36
C SER A 10 -5.44 20.72 17.89
N ALA A 11 -5.77 20.33 19.12
CA ALA A 11 -5.49 18.99 19.60
C ALA A 11 -6.07 18.07 18.53
N THR A 12 -5.21 17.45 17.74
CA THR A 12 -5.57 16.46 16.72
C THR A 12 -6.20 15.28 17.43
N VAL A 13 -7.49 15.41 17.69
CA VAL A 13 -8.37 14.34 18.14
C VAL A 13 -8.32 13.26 17.06
N GLN A 14 -7.81 12.10 17.45
CA GLN A 14 -7.79 10.81 16.74
C GLN A 14 -6.80 10.65 15.56
N ARG A 15 -5.52 10.46 15.89
CA ARG A 15 -4.59 9.61 15.10
C ARG A 15 -5.05 8.15 15.10
N LYS A 16 -6.17 7.81 14.45
CA LYS A 16 -6.49 6.40 14.13
C LYS A 16 -7.27 6.28 12.83
N PRO A 17 -6.60 5.79 11.80
CA PRO A 17 -7.24 4.96 10.81
C PRO A 17 -6.42 3.68 10.68
N HIS A 18 -6.62 2.74 11.60
CA HIS A 18 -6.42 1.34 11.22
C HIS A 18 -7.55 1.02 10.25
N LEU A 19 -7.30 1.27 8.96
CA LEU A 19 -8.27 1.02 7.91
C LEU A 19 -8.70 -0.46 7.90
N PHE A 20 -7.88 -1.35 8.45
CA PHE A 20 -8.23 -2.73 8.73
C PHE A 20 -7.69 -3.21 10.08
N PRO A 21 -8.34 -4.21 10.72
CA PRO A 21 -7.63 -5.09 11.63
C PRO A 21 -6.61 -5.92 10.83
N ILE A 22 -5.33 -5.78 11.19
CA ILE A 22 -4.24 -6.52 10.58
C ILE A 22 -3.93 -7.70 11.51
N ASP A 23 -3.95 -8.92 10.96
CA ASP A 23 -3.59 -10.13 11.68
C ASP A 23 -2.12 -10.47 11.38
N PRO A 24 -1.20 -10.27 12.34
CA PRO A 24 0.23 -10.56 12.15
C PRO A 24 0.53 -12.06 12.20
N THR A 25 -0.45 -12.92 12.55
CA THR A 25 -0.25 -14.37 12.71
C THR A 25 -0.61 -15.18 11.47
N SER A 26 -0.96 -14.50 10.36
CA SER A 26 -1.35 -15.13 9.11
C SER A 26 -0.22 -16.00 8.55
N LYS A 27 -0.45 -17.31 8.48
CA LYS A 27 0.50 -18.28 7.93
C LYS A 27 0.38 -18.40 6.41
N HIS A 28 1.48 -18.81 5.76
CA HIS A 28 1.47 -19.15 4.35
C HIS A 28 0.74 -20.48 4.14
N THR A 29 -0.30 -20.46 3.31
CA THR A 29 -1.03 -21.68 2.93
C THR A 29 -0.70 -22.02 1.48
N PRO A 30 -0.37 -23.28 1.13
CA PRO A 30 -0.16 -23.68 -0.25
C PRO A 30 -1.34 -23.29 -1.14
N GLY A 31 -1.04 -22.68 -2.29
CA GLY A 31 -2.07 -22.19 -3.20
C GLY A 31 -2.61 -20.79 -2.88
N HIS A 32 -2.33 -20.22 -1.70
CA HIS A 32 -2.72 -18.87 -1.36
C HIS A 32 -1.71 -17.84 -1.87
N LEU A 33 -2.23 -16.65 -2.20
CA LEU A 33 -1.43 -15.48 -2.55
C LEU A 33 -0.90 -14.83 -1.28
N TYR A 34 0.29 -14.27 -1.39
CA TYR A 34 0.91 -13.43 -0.37
C TYR A 34 1.68 -12.29 -1.04
N LEU A 35 1.96 -11.23 -0.28
CA LEU A 35 2.76 -10.09 -0.68
C LEU A 35 4.23 -10.47 -0.48
N ALA A 36 4.91 -10.97 -1.50
CA ALA A 36 6.36 -11.17 -1.51
C ALA A 36 7.10 -9.88 -1.88
N ASP A 37 8.44 -9.93 -1.83
CA ASP A 37 9.37 -8.89 -2.31
C ASP A 37 8.81 -7.50 -2.00
N ARG A 38 8.89 -7.12 -0.73
CA ARG A 38 8.24 -5.92 -0.21
C ARG A 38 9.25 -4.82 0.01
N ALA A 39 8.92 -3.60 -0.40
CA ALA A 39 9.76 -2.43 -0.23
C ALA A 39 8.95 -1.24 0.27
N VAL A 40 9.61 -0.39 1.06
CA VAL A 40 9.04 0.87 1.53
C VAL A 40 10.07 1.97 1.30
N LYS A 41 9.62 3.07 0.73
CA LYS A 41 10.38 4.32 0.66
C LYS A 41 9.51 5.43 1.22
N SER A 42 10.13 6.41 1.86
CA SER A 42 9.42 7.55 2.42
C SER A 42 10.28 8.80 2.44
N THR A 43 9.66 9.93 2.15
CA THR A 43 10.19 11.28 2.36
C THR A 43 9.50 11.98 3.54
N ALA A 44 8.56 11.31 4.20
CA ALA A 44 7.85 11.85 5.35
C ALA A 44 8.76 11.90 6.58
N THR A 45 8.60 12.96 7.38
CA THR A 45 9.39 13.16 8.61
C THR A 45 9.12 12.08 9.67
N ASP A 46 7.90 11.55 9.71
CA ASP A 46 7.47 10.49 10.63
C ASP A 46 6.68 9.42 9.84
N PRO A 47 7.38 8.49 9.16
CA PRO A 47 6.73 7.51 8.29
C PRO A 47 5.97 6.46 9.11
N CYS A 48 4.67 6.35 8.86
CA CYS A 48 3.82 5.32 9.48
C CYS A 48 3.39 4.29 8.43
N PHE A 49 3.87 3.05 8.53
CA PHE A 49 3.54 2.00 7.56
C PHE A 49 3.50 0.60 8.18
N VAL A 50 2.84 -0.33 7.47
CA VAL A 50 2.82 -1.76 7.76
C VAL A 50 3.17 -2.51 6.47
N CYS A 51 4.01 -3.53 6.58
CA CYS A 51 4.55 -4.26 5.44
C CYS A 51 4.67 -5.76 5.74
N LEU A 52 3.52 -6.44 5.83
CA LEU A 52 3.41 -7.86 6.17
C LEU A 52 3.06 -8.72 4.94
N ASP A 53 3.15 -10.04 5.09
CA ASP A 53 2.87 -11.00 4.00
C ASP A 53 1.42 -10.98 3.51
N ASN A 54 0.48 -10.49 4.31
CA ASN A 54 -0.95 -10.43 3.98
C ASN A 54 -1.54 -9.02 4.00
N ALA A 55 -0.77 -8.01 4.41
CA ALA A 55 -1.26 -6.65 4.57
C ALA A 55 -0.18 -5.61 4.34
N LEU A 56 -0.54 -4.54 3.62
CA LEU A 56 0.25 -3.32 3.53
C LEU A 56 -0.57 -2.14 4.02
N SER A 57 0.08 -1.15 4.61
CA SER A 57 -0.54 0.16 4.83
C SER A 57 0.49 1.27 4.87
N CYS A 58 0.09 2.48 4.51
CA CYS A 58 0.85 3.69 4.73
C CYS A 58 -0.07 4.82 5.20
N GLN A 59 0.45 5.64 6.10
CA GLN A 59 -0.22 6.79 6.67
C GLN A 59 0.73 8.00 6.67
N THR A 60 0.17 9.14 6.27
CA THR A 60 0.71 10.49 6.43
C THR A 60 -0.39 11.37 7.05
N GLY A 61 -0.12 12.64 7.41
CA GLY A 61 -1.02 13.45 8.26
C GLY A 61 -2.50 13.34 7.90
N ASP A 62 -2.84 13.64 6.64
CA ASP A 62 -4.21 13.62 6.12
C ASP A 62 -4.47 12.50 5.09
N SER A 63 -3.64 11.46 5.07
CA SER A 63 -3.71 10.43 4.03
C SER A 63 -3.46 9.04 4.58
N ASN A 64 -4.31 8.10 4.18
CA ASN A 64 -4.23 6.73 4.64
C ASN A 64 -4.56 5.79 3.50
N ALA A 65 -3.75 4.75 3.31
CA ALA A 65 -4.07 3.65 2.43
C ALA A 65 -3.66 2.33 3.06
N ALA A 66 -4.46 1.30 2.80
CA ALA A 66 -4.20 -0.05 3.27
C ALA A 66 -4.78 -1.08 2.30
N VAL A 67 -4.18 -2.25 2.27
CA VAL A 67 -4.70 -3.45 1.62
C VAL A 67 -4.54 -4.64 2.54
N VAL A 68 -5.52 -5.54 2.52
CA VAL A 68 -5.41 -6.88 3.11
C VAL A 68 -5.79 -7.90 2.06
N LEU A 69 -4.97 -8.94 1.91
CA LEU A 69 -5.27 -10.08 1.07
C LEU A 69 -6.37 -10.92 1.71
N ARG A 70 -7.38 -11.28 0.92
CA ARG A 70 -8.50 -12.12 1.32
C ARG A 70 -8.63 -13.26 0.33
N SER A 71 -9.06 -14.40 0.85
CA SER A 71 -9.34 -15.59 0.07
C SER A 71 -10.74 -16.08 0.40
N TYR A 72 -11.49 -16.52 -0.60
CA TYR A 72 -12.76 -17.22 -0.40
C TYR A 72 -12.82 -18.47 -1.28
N MET A 73 -13.42 -19.53 -0.74
CA MET A 73 -13.70 -20.76 -1.49
C MET A 73 -15.06 -20.65 -2.15
N THR A 74 -15.10 -20.75 -3.48
CA THR A 74 -16.36 -20.84 -4.22
C THR A 74 -17.04 -22.20 -3.99
N LYS A 75 -18.35 -22.30 -4.22
CA LYS A 75 -19.11 -23.56 -4.17
C LYS A 75 -18.53 -24.66 -5.10
N GLY A 76 -17.69 -24.29 -6.08
CA GLY A 76 -17.00 -25.18 -7.01
C GLY A 76 -15.56 -25.58 -6.61
N ARG A 77 -15.11 -25.29 -5.39
CA ARG A 77 -13.74 -25.53 -4.88
C ARG A 77 -12.62 -24.71 -5.52
N GLU A 78 -12.97 -23.71 -6.33
CA GLU A 78 -11.98 -22.75 -6.83
C GLU A 78 -11.69 -21.70 -5.74
N LEU A 79 -10.41 -21.55 -5.39
CA LEU A 79 -9.92 -20.55 -4.45
C LEU A 79 -9.81 -19.20 -5.17
N PHE A 80 -10.72 -18.28 -4.85
CA PHE A 80 -10.66 -16.91 -5.35
C PHE A 80 -9.94 -16.03 -4.34
N GLN A 81 -9.04 -15.17 -4.82
CA GLN A 81 -8.19 -14.35 -3.97
C GLN A 81 -8.16 -12.92 -4.49
N TYR A 82 -8.29 -11.97 -3.56
CA TYR A 82 -8.47 -10.56 -3.88
C TYR A 82 -7.83 -9.68 -2.80
N GLY A 83 -7.42 -8.49 -3.20
CA GLY A 83 -7.02 -7.43 -2.29
C GLY A 83 -8.26 -6.64 -1.89
N ARG A 84 -8.52 -6.52 -0.60
CA ARG A 84 -9.48 -5.55 -0.07
C ARG A 84 -8.71 -4.31 0.33
N MET A 85 -8.96 -3.22 -0.39
CA MET A 85 -8.26 -1.96 -0.26
C MET A 85 -9.15 -0.94 0.42
N ARG A 86 -8.56 -0.15 1.29
CA ARG A 86 -9.19 1.05 1.87
C ARG A 86 -8.22 2.19 1.76
N PHE A 87 -8.73 3.35 1.39
CA PHE A 87 -7.91 4.53 1.28
C PHE A 87 -8.77 5.79 1.47
N GLN A 88 -8.12 6.85 1.95
CA GLN A 88 -8.70 8.14 2.28
C GLN A 88 -7.64 9.23 2.11
N GLY A 89 -8.11 10.40 1.73
CA GLY A 89 -7.34 11.63 1.58
C GLY A 89 -6.34 11.52 0.44
N MET A 90 -5.18 12.11 0.66
CA MET A 90 -4.11 12.21 -0.32
C MET A 90 -3.33 10.91 -0.56
N SER A 91 -4.05 9.85 -0.94
CA SER A 91 -3.51 8.50 -1.07
C SER A 91 -3.91 7.85 -2.40
N ALA A 92 -3.17 6.81 -2.79
CA ALA A 92 -3.51 6.00 -3.94
C ALA A 92 -3.20 4.51 -3.72
N ALA A 93 -3.95 3.66 -4.41
CA ALA A 93 -3.72 2.23 -4.51
C ALA A 93 -3.65 1.84 -5.99
N LEU A 94 -2.61 1.10 -6.36
CA LEU A 94 -2.31 0.76 -7.76
C LEU A 94 -2.00 -0.72 -7.87
N VAL A 95 -2.48 -1.33 -8.95
CA VAL A 95 -2.10 -2.70 -9.32
C VAL A 95 -1.58 -2.70 -10.73
N PHE A 96 -0.37 -3.24 -10.90
CA PHE A 96 0.25 -3.45 -12.18
C PHE A 96 0.29 -4.95 -12.48
N ARG A 97 -0.12 -5.32 -13.68
CA ARG A 97 -0.10 -6.69 -14.18
C ARG A 97 0.60 -6.72 -15.52
N HIS A 98 1.62 -7.56 -15.65
CA HIS A 98 2.50 -7.58 -16.83
C HIS A 98 3.02 -6.17 -17.18
N ASN A 99 3.41 -5.40 -16.17
CA ASN A 99 3.93 -4.03 -16.29
C ASN A 99 2.92 -2.98 -16.77
N HIS A 100 1.62 -3.31 -16.81
CA HIS A 100 0.55 -2.38 -17.15
C HIS A 100 -0.35 -2.12 -15.95
N LEU A 101 -0.77 -0.88 -15.77
CA LEU A 101 -1.72 -0.47 -14.76
C LEU A 101 -3.09 -1.08 -15.08
N VAL A 102 -3.55 -1.99 -14.21
CA VAL A 102 -4.87 -2.63 -14.33
C VAL A 102 -5.87 -2.11 -13.31
N PHE A 103 -5.40 -1.38 -12.30
CA PHE A 103 -6.25 -0.73 -11.31
C PHE A 103 -5.60 0.48 -10.71
N GLN A 104 -6.41 1.50 -10.51
CA GLN A 104 -6.07 2.73 -9.80
C GLN A 104 -7.24 3.15 -8.93
N GLY A 105 -6.98 3.30 -7.64
CA GLY A 105 -7.85 3.98 -6.69
C GLY A 105 -7.14 5.22 -6.17
N ILE A 106 -7.84 6.35 -6.12
CA ILE A 106 -7.33 7.62 -5.59
C ILE A 106 -8.25 8.05 -4.45
N GLY A 107 -7.66 8.35 -3.30
CA GLY A 107 -8.39 8.80 -2.13
C GLY A 107 -8.99 10.20 -2.30
N ASP A 108 -10.08 10.41 -1.57
CA ASP A 108 -10.75 11.70 -1.42
C ASP A 108 -11.04 11.93 0.07
N SER A 109 -11.83 12.93 0.43
CA SER A 109 -12.14 13.18 1.85
C SER A 109 -12.85 12.02 2.55
N SER A 110 -13.45 11.09 1.80
CA SER A 110 -14.18 9.94 2.32
C SER A 110 -13.30 8.67 2.41
N VAL A 111 -13.70 7.73 3.26
CA VAL A 111 -13.08 6.41 3.28
C VAL A 111 -13.65 5.59 2.14
N GLN A 112 -12.83 5.32 1.14
CA GLN A 112 -13.19 4.46 0.02
C GLN A 112 -12.78 3.02 0.33
N THR A 113 -13.61 2.05 -0.09
CA THR A 113 -13.29 0.62 -0.01
C THR A 113 -13.46 0.02 -1.40
N LEU A 114 -12.40 -0.58 -1.93
CA LEU A 114 -12.41 -1.26 -3.23
C LEU A 114 -11.85 -2.67 -3.09
N GLU A 115 -12.28 -3.56 -3.98
CA GLU A 115 -11.84 -4.94 -4.03
C GLU A 115 -11.39 -5.28 -5.45
N MET A 116 -10.26 -5.97 -5.59
CA MET A 116 -9.74 -6.39 -6.88
C MET A 116 -9.17 -7.80 -6.80
N SER A 117 -9.45 -8.64 -7.82
CA SER A 117 -8.79 -9.94 -7.94
C SER A 117 -7.31 -9.76 -8.25
N LEU A 118 -6.48 -10.45 -7.47
CA LEU A 118 -5.03 -10.40 -7.61
C LEU A 118 -4.54 -11.70 -8.23
N GLN A 119 -3.44 -11.60 -8.98
CA GLN A 119 -2.79 -12.70 -9.66
C GLN A 119 -1.34 -12.80 -9.26
N HIS A 120 -0.78 -14.00 -9.41
CA HIS A 120 0.65 -14.21 -9.22
C HIS A 120 1.45 -13.29 -10.16
N LYS A 121 2.48 -12.63 -9.61
CA LYS A 121 3.34 -11.61 -10.23
C LYS A 121 2.71 -10.24 -10.44
N ASP A 122 1.47 -10.00 -10.00
CA ASP A 122 0.98 -8.63 -9.91
C ASP A 122 1.90 -7.81 -8.99
N ILE A 123 2.10 -6.53 -9.29
CA ILE A 123 2.79 -5.59 -8.40
C ILE A 123 1.73 -4.67 -7.81
N PHE A 124 1.72 -4.60 -6.49
CA PHE A 124 0.80 -3.80 -5.73
C PHE A 124 1.55 -2.63 -5.10
N ALA A 125 1.01 -1.43 -5.21
CA ALA A 125 1.60 -0.23 -4.61
C ALA A 125 0.55 0.59 -3.88
N LEU A 126 0.91 1.03 -2.66
CA LEU A 126 0.19 2.02 -1.89
C LEU A 126 1.03 3.29 -1.80
N LEU A 127 0.35 4.42 -1.94
CA LEU A 127 0.92 5.73 -1.74
C LEU A 127 0.13 6.51 -0.71
N GLY A 128 0.83 7.27 0.11
CA GLY A 128 0.25 8.29 0.97
C GLY A 128 1.02 9.61 0.88
N GLY A 129 0.33 10.73 1.07
CA GLY A 129 0.91 12.08 1.05
C GLY A 129 1.08 12.67 -0.35
N ILE A 130 0.33 12.19 -1.34
CA ILE A 130 0.33 12.71 -2.71
C ILE A 130 -0.11 14.19 -2.71
N SER A 131 0.42 15.05 -3.58
CA SER A 131 -0.07 16.43 -3.69
C SER A 131 -1.46 16.51 -4.36
N LEU A 132 -2.30 17.46 -3.94
CA LEU A 132 -3.61 17.74 -4.58
C LEU A 132 -3.46 18.21 -6.04
N HIS A 133 -2.28 18.71 -6.38
CA HIS A 133 -1.94 19.20 -7.71
C HIS A 133 -1.16 18.16 -8.53
N GLU A 134 -1.06 16.92 -8.03
CA GLU A 134 -0.38 15.85 -8.74
C GLU A 134 -1.20 15.40 -9.95
N ASN A 135 -0.53 15.22 -11.09
CA ASN A 135 -1.16 14.66 -12.28
C ASN A 135 -1.04 13.13 -12.23
N VAL A 136 -1.86 12.51 -11.39
CA VAL A 136 -1.81 11.07 -11.10
C VAL A 136 -1.84 10.19 -12.38
N PRO A 137 -2.66 10.49 -13.42
CA PRO A 137 -2.62 9.72 -14.67
C PRO A 137 -1.32 9.84 -15.48
N GLU A 138 -0.63 10.97 -15.43
CA GLU A 138 0.68 11.15 -16.10
C GLU A 138 1.78 10.45 -15.30
N TRP A 139 1.80 10.67 -13.99
CA TRP A 139 2.71 9.99 -13.07
C TRP A 139 2.59 8.46 -13.16
N ALA A 140 1.37 7.92 -13.16
CA ALA A 140 1.16 6.46 -13.24
C ALA A 140 1.71 5.86 -14.54
N ARG A 141 1.62 6.57 -15.68
CA ARG A 141 2.23 6.16 -16.95
C ARG A 141 3.75 6.19 -16.93
N ALA A 142 4.35 7.10 -16.18
CA ALA A 142 5.80 7.14 -16.00
C ALA A 142 6.26 5.96 -15.14
N VAL A 143 5.50 5.62 -14.09
CA VAL A 143 5.73 4.45 -13.24
C VAL A 143 5.62 3.12 -14.02
N GLU A 144 4.67 2.96 -14.95
CA GLU A 144 4.55 1.73 -15.77
C GLU A 144 5.87 1.33 -16.46
N LYS A 145 6.67 2.31 -16.90
CA LYS A 145 7.97 2.05 -17.52
C LYS A 145 8.96 1.44 -16.53
N VAL A 146 9.00 2.01 -15.32
CA VAL A 146 9.87 1.56 -14.22
C VAL A 146 9.52 0.15 -13.76
N ILE A 147 8.24 -0.20 -13.73
CA ILE A 147 7.77 -1.55 -13.33
C ILE A 147 8.43 -2.65 -14.17
N GLY A 148 8.70 -2.38 -15.46
CA GLY A 148 9.33 -3.35 -16.35
C GLY A 148 10.84 -3.49 -16.20
N GLU A 149 11.50 -2.58 -15.49
CA GLU A 149 12.95 -2.41 -15.52
C GLU A 149 13.65 -2.77 -14.20
N GLY A 150 12.94 -2.78 -13.06
CA GLY A 150 13.56 -2.98 -11.76
C GLY A 150 12.79 -3.86 -10.77
N ASP A 151 13.43 -4.09 -9.62
CA ASP A 151 12.80 -4.76 -8.48
C ASP A 151 11.87 -3.82 -7.70
N VAL A 152 11.19 -4.34 -6.68
CA VAL A 152 10.23 -3.57 -5.89
C VAL A 152 10.87 -2.41 -5.13
N GLU A 153 12.17 -2.46 -4.84
CA GLU A 153 12.86 -1.40 -4.13
C GLU A 153 13.12 -0.22 -5.06
N TYR A 154 13.63 -0.51 -6.25
CA TYR A 154 13.80 0.49 -7.31
C TYR A 154 12.45 1.10 -7.70
N ILE A 155 11.41 0.29 -7.85
CA ILE A 155 10.05 0.76 -8.15
C ILE A 155 9.55 1.73 -7.07
N ALA A 156 9.69 1.38 -5.79
CA ALA A 156 9.24 2.24 -4.68
C ALA A 156 9.99 3.58 -4.64
N GLU A 157 11.28 3.57 -4.98
CA GLU A 157 12.11 4.78 -5.04
C GLU A 157 11.70 5.69 -6.20
N GLU A 158 11.62 5.14 -7.41
CA GLU A 158 11.21 5.87 -8.60
C GLU A 158 9.79 6.42 -8.50
N MET A 159 8.87 5.67 -7.88
CA MET A 159 7.52 6.17 -7.58
C MET A 159 7.57 7.48 -6.80
N LEU A 160 8.47 7.62 -5.82
CA LEU A 160 8.60 8.84 -5.03
C LEU A 160 9.38 9.94 -5.75
N LEU A 161 10.43 9.60 -6.51
CA LEU A 161 11.21 10.58 -7.27
C LEU A 161 10.36 11.34 -8.29
N GLN A 162 9.37 10.66 -8.87
CA GLN A 162 8.48 11.22 -9.89
C GLN A 162 7.25 11.90 -9.30
N LEU A 163 6.97 11.71 -8.00
CA LEU A 163 5.75 12.19 -7.34
C LEU A 163 5.98 13.55 -6.66
N ARG A 164 5.05 14.49 -6.84
CA ARG A 164 5.02 15.70 -6.01
C ARG A 164 4.37 15.37 -4.68
N CYS A 165 5.14 15.57 -3.61
CA CYS A 165 4.66 15.33 -2.26
C CYS A 165 3.96 16.55 -1.66
N ALA A 166 3.03 16.26 -0.76
CA ALA A 166 2.55 17.24 0.21
C ALA A 166 3.71 17.71 1.10
N SER A 167 3.52 18.83 1.80
CA SER A 167 4.53 19.43 2.68
C SER A 167 5.06 18.51 3.77
N GLU A 168 4.30 17.48 4.15
CA GLU A 168 4.66 16.50 5.16
C GLU A 168 5.37 15.26 4.59
N GLY A 169 5.63 15.23 3.28
CA GLY A 169 6.27 14.14 2.56
C GLY A 169 5.30 13.05 2.10
N CYS A 170 5.85 12.07 1.38
CA CYS A 170 5.11 10.91 0.87
C CYS A 170 5.68 9.60 1.42
N THR A 171 4.87 8.55 1.38
CA THR A 171 5.32 7.18 1.61
C THR A 171 4.82 6.29 0.47
N ALA A 172 5.71 5.45 -0.07
CA ALA A 172 5.38 4.40 -1.03
C ALA A 172 5.64 3.03 -0.41
N VAL A 173 4.65 2.14 -0.45
CA VAL A 173 4.74 0.75 0.00
C VAL A 173 4.41 -0.15 -1.18
N VAL A 174 5.38 -0.93 -1.63
CA VAL A 174 5.29 -1.75 -2.83
C VAL A 174 5.52 -3.21 -2.47
N ALA A 175 4.76 -4.11 -3.08
CA ALA A 175 4.97 -5.55 -2.95
C ALA A 175 4.66 -6.27 -4.25
N LYS A 176 5.30 -7.43 -4.44
CA LYS A 176 4.97 -8.35 -5.51
C LYS A 176 4.06 -9.46 -5.00
N ILE A 177 2.97 -9.71 -5.69
CA ILE A 177 2.09 -10.83 -5.37
C ILE A 177 2.77 -12.13 -5.77
N SER A 178 2.96 -13.01 -4.79
CA SER A 178 3.49 -14.35 -5.00
C SER A 178 2.49 -15.41 -4.55
N LYS A 179 2.78 -16.66 -4.88
CA LYS A 179 1.97 -17.82 -4.53
C LYS A 179 2.88 -18.89 -3.98
N PHE A 180 2.54 -19.43 -2.80
CA PHE A 180 3.30 -20.52 -2.25
C PHE A 180 3.03 -21.81 -3.04
N SER A 181 4.10 -22.47 -3.50
CA SER A 181 4.04 -23.77 -4.15
C SER A 181 4.32 -24.88 -3.13
N ALA A 182 3.60 -25.99 -3.23
CA ALA A 182 3.83 -27.13 -2.34
C ALA A 182 5.25 -27.67 -2.55
N GLY A 183 6.04 -27.77 -1.46
CA GLY A 183 7.37 -28.37 -1.46
C GLY A 183 8.54 -27.39 -1.31
N LEU A 184 8.30 -26.08 -1.29
CA LEU A 184 9.31 -25.11 -0.85
C LEU A 184 9.19 -24.87 0.66
N PRO A 185 10.29 -24.54 1.37
CA PRO A 185 10.21 -24.12 2.76
C PRO A 185 9.38 -22.83 2.87
N GLU A 186 8.56 -22.71 3.92
CA GLU A 186 7.90 -21.45 4.25
C GLU A 186 8.97 -20.35 4.36
N PRO A 187 8.77 -19.16 3.76
CA PRO A 187 9.68 -18.05 4.00
C PRO A 187 9.71 -17.73 5.51
N PRO A 188 10.84 -17.24 6.03
CA PRO A 188 11.00 -17.01 7.46
C PRO A 188 9.92 -16.05 7.98
N SER A 189 9.03 -16.55 8.86
CA SER A 189 8.07 -15.72 9.56
C SER A 189 8.81 -14.96 10.67
N TYR A 190 8.94 -13.64 10.54
CA TYR A 190 9.38 -12.79 11.65
C TYR A 190 8.23 -12.61 12.64
N SER A 191 7.93 -13.66 13.41
CA SER A 191 7.14 -13.54 14.62
C SER A 191 8.07 -13.03 15.73
N HIS A 192 8.03 -11.74 16.02
CA HIS A 192 8.56 -11.23 17.28
C HIS A 192 7.78 -11.91 18.42
N ALA A 193 8.50 -12.61 19.30
CA ALA A 193 7.97 -13.01 20.58
C ALA A 193 7.62 -11.73 21.36
N ILE A 194 6.35 -11.61 21.74
CA ILE A 194 5.87 -10.60 22.69
C ILE A 194 6.42 -10.95 24.06
#